data_AF-A0A7S2SDU2-F1
#
_entry.id   AF-A0A7S2SDU2-F1
#
_cell.length_a   1.000
_cell.length_b   1.000
_cell.length_c   1.000
_cell.angle_alpha   90.00
_cell.angle_beta   90.00
_cell.angle_gamma   90.00
#
_symmetry.space_group_name_H-M   'P 1'
#
loop_
_entity.id
_entity.type
_entity.pdbx_description
1 polymer ?
#
loop_
_entity_poly.entity_id
_entity_poly.type
_entity_poly.pdbx_seq_one_letter_code
_entity_poly.pdbx_strand_id
1 'polypeptide(L)'
;MKEASGGAEPVSSRLNSLLEGTEVDESTAYEALQLAQSQVRRHVKLGQFQEGVEAAYSVSLALLEKHGRVSVASQLMTELVKALLETQIGCTEDWVSKFTKLSHAYVTALKNAMKGGDMPETEGNRLSRLHLKFLRSALRWSDVCGLIRFGALGMHELVGEHSWRLSLLDQTQVEEEDEDDSEYDQNNAVGLKCEAVTHLALAEKPLSIGALLQEQCPDPTDEELAAGHSCPPAIRDTLLTRAILVLVSVENLRDANILFSYYIEHHARSQNELKASYMSKTDGKAPNHAIFNSMLIAICQKDVKTAPLFNWLLRSFTSEMANMYKPDLLKAYTTRIGRVYFAIQPPPGMLNTIENMMGMMGGGGMGGGGGMGGMNPAMMQSMMQQMGGGM
;
A
#
# COMPACT_ATOMS: atom_id res chain seq x y z
N MET A 1 -52.01 -12.69 -4.61
CA MET A 1 -50.55 -12.49 -4.63
C MET A 1 -50.02 -13.15 -5.87
N LYS A 2 -49.56 -12.37 -6.87
CA LYS A 2 -48.97 -12.91 -8.10
C LYS A 2 -47.53 -13.28 -7.80
N GLU A 3 -47.22 -14.57 -7.92
CA GLU A 3 -45.85 -15.07 -8.04
C GLU A 3 -45.21 -14.43 -9.28
N ALA A 4 -44.11 -13.71 -9.08
CA ALA A 4 -43.28 -13.20 -10.16
C ALA A 4 -42.36 -14.34 -10.61
N SER A 5 -42.62 -14.86 -11.81
CA SER A 5 -41.79 -15.82 -12.52
C SER A 5 -40.38 -15.27 -12.75
N GLY A 6 -39.37 -15.96 -12.22
CA GLY A 6 -37.95 -15.67 -12.41
C GLY A 6 -37.44 -15.98 -13.82
N GLY A 7 -37.79 -15.14 -14.79
CA GLY A 7 -37.06 -15.08 -16.06
C GLY A 7 -35.77 -14.28 -15.87
N ALA A 8 -34.64 -14.81 -16.35
CA ALA A 8 -33.37 -14.09 -16.33
C ALA A 8 -33.54 -12.71 -16.96
N GLU A 9 -33.10 -11.69 -16.24
CA GLU A 9 -33.33 -10.30 -16.61
C GLU A 9 -32.68 -9.98 -17.97
N PRO A 10 -33.34 -9.26 -18.91
CA PRO A 10 -32.86 -9.08 -20.28
C PRO A 10 -31.43 -8.53 -20.38
N VAL A 11 -31.06 -7.66 -19.43
CA VAL A 11 -29.71 -7.07 -19.34
C VAL A 11 -28.66 -8.12 -18.98
N SER A 12 -28.98 -9.02 -18.03
CA SER A 12 -28.06 -10.10 -17.61
C SER A 12 -27.89 -11.14 -18.70
N SER A 13 -28.97 -11.46 -19.43
CA SER A 13 -28.89 -12.35 -20.59
C SER A 13 -28.03 -11.75 -21.70
N ARG A 14 -28.16 -10.45 -21.98
CA ARG A 14 -27.32 -9.77 -22.97
C ARG A 14 -25.86 -9.76 -22.55
N LEU A 15 -25.57 -9.40 -21.30
CA LEU A 15 -24.21 -9.37 -20.76
C LEU A 15 -23.54 -10.75 -20.83
N ASN A 16 -24.25 -11.81 -20.43
CA ASN A 16 -23.74 -13.18 -20.54
C ASN A 16 -23.44 -13.56 -22.00
N SER A 17 -24.34 -13.22 -22.93
CA SER A 17 -24.12 -13.50 -24.36
C SER A 17 -22.89 -12.78 -24.93
N LEU A 18 -22.60 -11.55 -24.46
CA LEU A 18 -21.42 -10.80 -24.87
C LEU A 18 -20.13 -11.43 -24.33
N LEU A 19 -20.19 -12.08 -23.18
CA LEU A 19 -19.03 -12.68 -22.50
C LEU A 19 -18.81 -14.17 -22.83
N GLU A 20 -19.77 -14.83 -23.49
CA GLU A 20 -19.71 -16.25 -23.88
C GLU A 20 -18.84 -16.52 -25.12
N GLY A 21 -18.57 -15.50 -25.94
CA GLY A 21 -17.71 -15.64 -27.13
C GLY A 21 -16.27 -16.06 -26.79
N THR A 22 -15.53 -16.57 -27.78
CA THR A 22 -14.11 -16.92 -27.64
C THR A 22 -13.18 -15.71 -27.68
N GLU A 23 -13.60 -14.64 -28.36
CA GLU A 23 -12.86 -13.40 -28.46
C GLU A 23 -13.86 -12.24 -28.53
N VAL A 24 -13.64 -11.23 -27.71
CA VAL A 24 -14.49 -10.03 -27.61
C VAL A 24 -13.68 -8.86 -28.13
N ASP A 25 -14.12 -8.24 -29.22
CA ASP A 25 -13.48 -7.03 -29.75
C ASP A 25 -13.65 -5.84 -28.78
N GLU A 26 -12.94 -4.75 -29.05
CA GLU A 26 -12.94 -3.59 -28.16
C GLU A 26 -14.34 -2.98 -27.99
N SER A 27 -15.12 -2.87 -29.08
CA SER A 27 -16.50 -2.36 -29.05
C SER A 27 -17.40 -3.21 -28.15
N THR A 28 -17.32 -4.53 -28.28
CA THR A 28 -18.11 -5.50 -27.51
C THR A 28 -17.69 -5.48 -26.04
N ALA A 29 -16.39 -5.31 -25.75
CA ALA A 29 -15.89 -5.16 -24.39
C ALA A 29 -16.43 -3.88 -23.73
N TYR A 30 -16.47 -2.75 -24.46
CA TYR A 30 -17.08 -1.51 -23.97
C TYR A 30 -18.59 -1.64 -23.77
N GLU A 31 -19.32 -2.32 -24.66
CA GLU A 31 -20.75 -2.59 -24.47
C GLU A 31 -20.96 -3.40 -23.17
N ALA A 32 -20.17 -4.46 -22.95
CA ALA A 32 -20.23 -5.27 -21.74
C ALA A 32 -19.95 -4.44 -20.47
N LEU A 33 -18.96 -3.53 -20.52
CA LEU A 33 -18.66 -2.61 -19.42
C LEU A 33 -19.87 -1.71 -19.09
N GLN A 34 -20.47 -1.07 -20.09
CA GLN A 34 -21.59 -0.14 -19.87
C GLN A 34 -22.81 -0.88 -19.29
N LEU A 35 -23.10 -2.08 -19.79
CA LEU A 35 -24.18 -2.91 -19.25
C LEU A 35 -23.89 -3.33 -17.81
N ALA A 36 -22.66 -3.75 -17.50
CA ALA A 36 -22.27 -4.12 -16.14
C ALA A 36 -22.36 -2.93 -15.17
N GLN A 37 -21.87 -1.75 -15.54
CA GLN A 37 -22.00 -0.54 -14.72
C GLN A 37 -23.47 -0.18 -14.46
N SER A 38 -24.31 -0.26 -15.49
CA SER A 38 -25.75 -0.03 -15.37
C SER A 38 -26.42 -1.03 -14.42
N GLN A 39 -26.04 -2.32 -14.51
CA GLN A 39 -26.53 -3.36 -13.61
C GLN A 39 -26.12 -3.11 -12.15
N VAL A 40 -24.85 -2.79 -11.91
CA VAL A 40 -24.34 -2.45 -10.57
C VAL A 40 -25.17 -1.31 -9.97
N ARG A 41 -25.33 -0.21 -10.72
CA ARG A 41 -26.08 0.96 -10.25
C ARG A 41 -27.55 0.67 -10.03
N ARG A 42 -28.14 -0.20 -10.85
CA ARG A 42 -29.52 -0.64 -10.65
C ARG A 42 -29.67 -1.48 -9.38
N HIS A 43 -28.80 -2.47 -9.18
CA HIS A 43 -28.80 -3.30 -7.99
C HIS A 43 -28.62 -2.47 -6.71
N VAL A 44 -27.69 -1.50 -6.73
CA VAL A 44 -27.51 -0.53 -5.63
C VAL A 44 -28.80 0.25 -5.36
N LYS A 45 -29.47 0.79 -6.39
CA LYS A 45 -30.75 1.50 -6.22
C LYS A 45 -31.87 0.62 -5.66
N LEU A 46 -31.85 -0.68 -5.95
CA LEU A 46 -32.84 -1.65 -5.49
C LEU A 46 -32.52 -2.23 -4.10
N GLY A 47 -31.40 -1.84 -3.48
CA GLY A 47 -30.94 -2.40 -2.20
C GLY A 47 -30.35 -3.82 -2.32
N GLN A 48 -30.12 -4.30 -3.53
CA GLN A 48 -29.55 -5.62 -3.85
C GLN A 48 -28.02 -5.51 -3.93
N PHE A 49 -27.40 -5.06 -2.84
CA PHE A 49 -26.00 -4.64 -2.87
C PHE A 49 -25.05 -5.78 -3.23
N GLN A 50 -25.26 -6.96 -2.63
CA GLN A 50 -24.41 -8.13 -2.86
C GLN A 50 -24.45 -8.55 -4.33
N GLU A 51 -25.63 -8.62 -4.93
CA GLU A 51 -25.81 -8.98 -6.34
C GLU A 51 -25.09 -8.00 -7.27
N GLY A 52 -25.15 -6.69 -6.97
CA GLY A 52 -24.46 -5.66 -7.73
C GLY A 52 -22.95 -5.85 -7.73
N VAL A 53 -22.33 -6.03 -6.56
CA VAL A 53 -20.87 -6.17 -6.45
C VAL A 53 -20.38 -7.53 -6.97
N GLU A 54 -21.15 -8.60 -6.81
CA GLU A 54 -20.82 -9.92 -7.38
C GLU A 54 -20.86 -9.90 -8.91
N ALA A 55 -21.81 -9.17 -9.50
CA ALA A 55 -21.87 -8.97 -10.94
C ALA A 55 -20.63 -8.22 -11.45
N ALA A 56 -20.25 -7.10 -10.80
CA ALA A 56 -19.05 -6.36 -11.15
C ALA A 56 -17.79 -7.24 -11.07
N TYR A 57 -17.62 -7.98 -9.97
CA TYR A 57 -16.52 -8.93 -9.79
C TYR A 57 -16.47 -9.97 -10.92
N SER A 58 -17.58 -10.65 -11.18
CA SER A 58 -17.64 -11.76 -12.14
C SER A 58 -17.36 -11.30 -13.56
N VAL A 59 -17.86 -10.13 -13.95
CA VAL A 59 -17.64 -9.54 -15.28
C VAL A 59 -16.20 -9.06 -15.42
N SER A 60 -15.65 -8.37 -14.41
CA SER A 60 -14.24 -7.98 -14.40
C SER A 60 -13.33 -9.19 -14.57
N LEU A 61 -13.61 -10.27 -13.84
CA LEU A 61 -12.84 -11.50 -13.94
C LEU A 61 -12.94 -12.14 -15.33
N ALA A 62 -14.14 -12.20 -15.92
CA ALA A 62 -14.33 -12.74 -17.26
C ALA A 62 -13.60 -11.92 -18.34
N LEU A 63 -13.62 -10.58 -18.24
CA LEU A 63 -12.90 -9.69 -19.15
C LEU A 63 -11.38 -9.91 -19.08
N LEU A 64 -10.85 -10.24 -17.89
CA LEU A 64 -9.43 -10.54 -17.69
C LEU A 64 -9.05 -11.95 -18.16
N GLU A 65 -9.71 -12.97 -17.61
CA GLU A 65 -9.33 -14.38 -17.81
C GLU A 65 -9.64 -14.90 -19.22
N LYS A 66 -10.79 -14.50 -19.79
CA LYS A 66 -11.24 -15.02 -21.10
C LYS A 66 -10.79 -14.14 -22.26
N HIS A 67 -10.79 -12.82 -22.06
CA HIS A 67 -10.69 -11.86 -23.17
C HIS A 67 -9.43 -11.00 -23.13
N GLY A 68 -8.64 -11.04 -22.05
CA GLY A 68 -7.42 -10.23 -21.91
C GLY A 68 -7.66 -8.71 -21.95
N ARG A 69 -8.89 -8.23 -21.70
CA ARG A 69 -9.28 -6.82 -21.82
C ARG A 69 -8.96 -6.03 -20.55
N VAL A 70 -7.66 -5.82 -20.30
CA VAL A 70 -7.14 -5.18 -19.06
C VAL A 70 -7.68 -3.77 -18.83
N SER A 71 -7.63 -2.90 -19.84
CA SER A 71 -8.09 -1.51 -19.72
C SER A 71 -9.58 -1.41 -19.36
N VAL A 72 -10.43 -2.19 -20.05
CA VAL A 72 -11.88 -2.23 -19.80
C VAL A 72 -12.19 -2.81 -18.42
N ALA A 73 -11.52 -3.90 -18.05
CA ALA A 73 -11.68 -4.51 -16.72
C ALA A 73 -11.30 -3.56 -15.58
N SER A 74 -10.24 -2.74 -15.76
CA SER A 74 -9.79 -1.74 -14.77
C SER A 74 -10.89 -0.75 -14.38
N GLN A 75 -11.69 -0.32 -15.36
CA GLN A 75 -12.79 0.63 -15.13
C GLN A 75 -13.89 -0.01 -14.28
N LEU A 76 -14.25 -1.27 -14.56
CA LEU A 76 -15.25 -1.99 -13.78
C LEU A 76 -14.74 -2.38 -12.39
N MET A 77 -13.45 -2.71 -12.25
CA MET A 77 -12.81 -2.97 -10.96
C MET A 77 -12.81 -1.72 -10.06
N THR A 78 -12.59 -0.54 -10.64
CA THR A 78 -12.73 0.73 -9.92
C THR A 78 -14.17 0.94 -9.43
N GLU A 79 -15.15 0.63 -10.29
CA GLU A 79 -16.56 0.72 -9.95
C GLU A 79 -16.98 -0.28 -8.86
N LEU A 80 -16.43 -1.50 -8.89
CA LEU A 80 -16.62 -2.51 -7.86
C LEU A 80 -16.23 -1.97 -6.47
N VAL A 81 -15.03 -1.38 -6.34
CA VAL A 81 -14.57 -0.84 -5.04
C VAL A 81 -15.42 0.35 -4.60
N LYS A 82 -15.83 1.22 -5.54
CA LYS A 82 -16.76 2.32 -5.23
C LYS A 82 -18.10 1.80 -4.70
N ALA A 83 -18.67 0.79 -5.34
CA ALA A 83 -19.92 0.18 -4.92
C ALA A 83 -19.78 -0.49 -3.54
N LEU A 84 -18.68 -1.20 -3.28
CA LEU A 84 -18.38 -1.79 -1.97
C LEU A 84 -18.32 -0.73 -0.85
N LEU A 85 -17.66 0.40 -1.10
CA LEU A 85 -17.60 1.53 -0.17
C LEU A 85 -18.96 2.21 0.02
N GLU A 86 -19.69 2.49 -1.05
CA GLU A 86 -21.00 3.15 -1.01
C GLU A 86 -22.04 2.32 -0.25
N THR A 87 -22.02 1.01 -0.46
CA THR A 87 -22.96 0.06 0.14
C THR A 87 -22.52 -0.48 1.50
N GLN A 88 -21.31 -0.10 1.95
CA GLN A 88 -20.73 -0.53 3.23
C GLN A 88 -20.72 -2.06 3.39
N ILE A 89 -20.50 -2.79 2.30
CA ILE A 89 -20.34 -4.24 2.35
C ILE A 89 -19.06 -4.56 3.12
N GLY A 90 -19.19 -5.41 4.14
CA GLY A 90 -18.09 -5.77 5.03
C GLY A 90 -16.95 -6.50 4.29
N CYS A 91 -15.72 -6.22 4.71
CA CYS A 91 -14.54 -6.92 4.22
C CYS A 91 -14.44 -8.31 4.88
N THR A 92 -14.69 -9.35 4.10
CA THR A 92 -14.59 -10.76 4.50
C THR A 92 -13.38 -11.43 3.85
N GLU A 93 -12.96 -12.58 4.38
CA GLU A 93 -11.90 -13.39 3.77
C GLU A 93 -12.25 -13.83 2.34
N ASP A 94 -13.53 -14.10 2.06
CA ASP A 94 -14.01 -14.41 0.71
C ASP A 94 -13.76 -13.25 -0.26
N TRP A 95 -14.07 -12.01 0.15
CA TRP A 95 -13.77 -10.84 -0.67
C TRP A 95 -12.27 -10.65 -0.86
N VAL A 96 -11.45 -10.81 0.18
CA VAL A 96 -9.99 -10.75 0.05
C VAL A 96 -9.49 -11.78 -0.97
N SER A 97 -10.01 -13.02 -0.92
CA SER A 97 -9.71 -14.07 -1.92
C SER A 97 -10.14 -13.66 -3.34
N LYS A 98 -11.33 -13.05 -3.49
CA LYS A 98 -11.80 -12.49 -4.77
C LYS A 98 -10.86 -11.41 -5.31
N PHE A 99 -10.42 -10.47 -4.48
CA PHE A 99 -9.45 -9.44 -4.86
C PHE A 99 -8.09 -10.05 -5.25
N THR A 100 -7.63 -11.07 -4.53
CA THR A 100 -6.43 -11.83 -4.90
C THR A 100 -6.56 -12.48 -6.28
N LYS A 101 -7.71 -13.13 -6.54
CA LYS A 101 -7.98 -13.73 -7.85
C LYS A 101 -8.02 -12.68 -8.97
N LEU A 102 -8.70 -11.55 -8.76
CA LEU A 102 -8.73 -10.44 -9.72
C LEU A 102 -7.33 -9.90 -9.99
N SER A 103 -6.53 -9.68 -8.94
CA SER A 103 -5.17 -9.16 -9.07
C SER A 103 -4.27 -10.10 -9.87
N HIS A 104 -4.36 -11.40 -9.62
CA HIS A 104 -3.62 -12.39 -10.40
C HIS A 104 -4.09 -12.41 -11.87
N ALA A 105 -5.40 -12.47 -12.12
CA ALA A 105 -5.94 -12.44 -13.47
C ALA A 105 -5.51 -11.18 -14.23
N TYR A 106 -5.49 -10.03 -13.55
CA TYR A 106 -5.03 -8.75 -14.12
C TYR A 106 -3.57 -8.80 -14.56
N VAL A 107 -2.68 -9.20 -13.65
CA VAL A 107 -1.24 -9.27 -13.91
C VAL A 107 -0.94 -10.27 -15.04
N THR A 108 -1.64 -11.40 -15.08
CA THR A 108 -1.49 -12.40 -16.15
C THR A 108 -1.97 -11.87 -17.50
N ALA A 109 -3.16 -11.27 -17.55
CA ALA A 109 -3.69 -10.67 -18.78
C ALA A 109 -2.77 -9.57 -19.32
N LEU A 110 -2.27 -8.70 -18.44
CA LEU A 110 -1.36 -7.62 -18.80
C LEU A 110 -0.03 -8.14 -19.36
N LYS A 111 0.59 -9.11 -18.67
CA LYS A 111 1.83 -9.75 -19.15
C LYS A 111 1.65 -10.41 -20.51
N ASN A 112 0.50 -11.06 -20.75
CA ASN A 112 0.21 -11.70 -22.02
C ASN A 112 0.04 -10.66 -23.14
N ALA A 113 -0.70 -9.57 -22.90
CA ALA A 113 -0.88 -8.49 -23.87
C ALA A 113 0.46 -7.81 -24.25
N MET A 114 1.33 -7.58 -23.27
CA MET A 114 2.67 -7.01 -23.53
C MET A 114 3.57 -7.96 -24.32
N LYS A 115 3.55 -9.27 -24.00
CA LYS A 115 4.35 -10.28 -24.71
C LYS A 115 3.85 -10.58 -26.13
N GLY A 116 2.55 -10.47 -26.36
CA GLY A 116 1.94 -10.69 -27.68
C GLY A 116 2.24 -9.60 -28.70
N GLY A 117 2.77 -8.45 -28.25
CA GLY A 117 2.95 -7.26 -29.09
C GLY A 117 1.66 -6.45 -29.29
N ASP A 118 0.55 -6.88 -28.68
CA ASP A 118 -0.75 -6.22 -28.75
C ASP A 118 -0.79 -4.91 -27.96
N MET A 119 0.17 -4.70 -27.04
CA MET A 119 0.22 -3.55 -26.15
C MET A 119 1.63 -2.95 -26.07
N PRO A 120 1.79 -1.65 -26.35
CA PRO A 120 3.05 -0.92 -26.11
C PRO A 120 3.46 -0.94 -24.63
N GLU A 121 4.76 -0.88 -24.36
CA GLU A 121 5.30 -0.89 -22.98
C GLU A 121 4.79 0.29 -22.14
N THR A 122 4.68 1.48 -22.74
CA THR A 122 4.13 2.69 -22.09
C THR A 122 2.71 2.47 -21.58
N GLU A 123 1.86 1.86 -22.40
CA GLU A 123 0.48 1.50 -22.01
C GLU A 123 0.48 0.41 -20.93
N GLY A 124 1.38 -0.56 -21.02
CA GLY A 124 1.55 -1.59 -19.99
C GLY A 124 1.95 -1.02 -18.62
N ASN A 125 2.84 -0.03 -18.61
CA ASN A 125 3.26 0.68 -17.40
C ASN A 125 2.12 1.53 -16.83
N ARG A 126 1.39 2.26 -17.68
CA ARG A 126 0.19 3.02 -17.28
C ARG A 126 -0.86 2.12 -16.63
N LEU A 127 -1.15 0.96 -17.23
CA LEU A 127 -2.10 -0.01 -16.69
C LEU A 127 -1.60 -0.67 -15.40
N SER A 128 -0.29 -0.84 -15.22
CA SER A 128 0.26 -1.29 -13.95
C SER A 128 0.04 -0.25 -12.84
N ARG A 129 0.32 1.03 -13.09
CA ARG A 129 0.02 2.13 -12.15
C ARG A 129 -1.47 2.21 -11.81
N LEU A 130 -2.34 2.02 -12.81
CA LEU A 130 -3.79 1.99 -12.61
C LEU A 130 -4.22 0.83 -11.70
N HIS A 131 -3.60 -0.34 -11.82
CA HIS A 131 -3.85 -1.47 -10.93
C HIS A 131 -3.43 -1.18 -9.49
N LEU A 132 -2.28 -0.53 -9.28
CA LEU A 132 -1.87 -0.10 -7.95
C LEU A 132 -2.90 0.84 -7.31
N LYS A 133 -3.44 1.80 -8.09
CA LYS A 133 -4.51 2.70 -7.64
C LYS A 133 -5.77 1.94 -7.23
N PHE A 134 -6.15 0.92 -8.00
CA PHE A 134 -7.24 0.01 -7.63
C PHE A 134 -6.96 -0.72 -6.31
N LEU A 135 -5.77 -1.31 -6.14
CA LEU A 135 -5.40 -2.03 -4.93
C LEU A 135 -5.37 -1.13 -3.70
N ARG A 136 -4.85 0.10 -3.81
CA ARG A 136 -4.89 1.11 -2.73
C ARG A 136 -6.32 1.45 -2.33
N SER A 137 -7.22 1.62 -3.31
CA SER A 137 -8.65 1.85 -3.05
C SER A 137 -9.32 0.66 -2.37
N ALA A 138 -9.00 -0.56 -2.81
CA ALA A 138 -9.53 -1.78 -2.21
C ALA A 138 -8.99 -1.99 -0.78
N LEU A 139 -7.72 -1.65 -0.52
CA LEU A 139 -7.16 -1.64 0.83
C LEU A 139 -7.91 -0.64 1.73
N ARG A 140 -8.18 0.57 1.23
CA ARG A 140 -8.99 1.57 1.96
C ARG A 140 -10.39 1.05 2.28
N TRP A 141 -11.03 0.38 1.34
CA TRP A 141 -12.30 -0.29 1.60
C TRP A 141 -12.16 -1.33 2.71
N SER A 142 -11.10 -2.13 2.70
CA SER A 142 -10.87 -3.13 3.74
C SER A 142 -10.58 -2.53 5.13
N ASP A 143 -10.03 -1.33 5.21
CA ASP A 143 -9.85 -0.60 6.47
C ASP A 143 -11.17 -0.03 6.99
N VAL A 144 -11.94 0.62 6.11
CA VAL A 144 -13.22 1.25 6.48
C VAL A 144 -14.30 0.23 6.80
N CYS A 145 -14.38 -0.86 6.04
CA CYS A 145 -15.44 -1.86 6.11
C CYS A 145 -14.98 -3.19 6.70
N GLY A 146 -13.74 -3.29 7.21
CA GLY A 146 -13.18 -4.52 7.78
C GLY A 146 -13.04 -4.49 9.30
N LEU A 147 -12.55 -5.61 9.83
CA LEU A 147 -12.29 -5.79 11.27
C LEU A 147 -10.83 -5.55 11.65
N ILE A 148 -9.93 -5.55 10.66
CA ILE A 148 -8.49 -5.40 10.88
C ILE A 148 -8.15 -3.93 10.76
N ARG A 149 -7.55 -3.38 11.82
CA ARG A 149 -7.08 -2.01 11.86
C ARG A 149 -6.05 -1.78 10.75
N PHE A 150 -6.23 -0.72 9.97
CA PHE A 150 -5.43 -0.38 8.78
C PHE A 150 -5.72 -1.26 7.56
N GLY A 151 -6.73 -2.13 7.59
CA GLY A 151 -7.12 -2.96 6.46
C GLY A 151 -6.63 -4.39 6.53
N ALA A 152 -7.15 -5.21 5.62
CA ALA A 152 -6.94 -6.65 5.65
C ALA A 152 -5.50 -7.03 5.26
N LEU A 153 -4.91 -8.01 5.95
CA LEU A 153 -3.54 -8.49 5.70
C LEU A 153 -3.32 -8.91 4.24
N GLY A 154 -4.28 -9.62 3.65
CA GLY A 154 -4.20 -10.02 2.25
C GLY A 154 -4.26 -8.84 1.27
N MET A 155 -4.95 -7.75 1.61
CA MET A 155 -4.94 -6.54 0.79
C MET A 155 -3.60 -5.81 0.87
N HIS A 156 -3.00 -5.75 2.07
CA HIS A 156 -1.63 -5.26 2.23
C HIS A 156 -0.63 -6.08 1.42
N GLU A 157 -0.74 -7.41 1.42
CA GLU A 157 0.13 -8.28 0.61
C GLU A 157 0.03 -7.93 -0.88
N LEU A 158 -1.19 -7.78 -1.42
CA LEU A 158 -1.39 -7.42 -2.83
C LEU A 158 -0.78 -6.05 -3.18
N VAL A 159 -0.99 -5.03 -2.34
CA VAL A 159 -0.38 -3.71 -2.54
C VAL A 159 1.14 -3.82 -2.49
N GLY A 160 1.68 -4.50 -1.47
CA GLY A 160 3.12 -4.63 -1.26
C GLY A 160 3.84 -5.30 -2.41
N GLU A 161 3.33 -6.45 -2.86
CA GLU A 161 3.89 -7.18 -4.01
C GLU A 161 3.79 -6.38 -5.30
N HIS A 162 2.68 -5.67 -5.52
CA HIS A 162 2.48 -4.90 -6.74
C HIS A 162 3.36 -3.65 -6.77
N SER A 163 3.48 -2.89 -5.68
CA SER A 163 4.39 -1.75 -5.56
C SER A 163 5.83 -2.17 -5.81
N TRP A 164 6.27 -3.31 -5.27
CA TRP A 164 7.63 -3.80 -5.52
C TRP A 164 7.83 -4.10 -7.00
N ARG A 165 6.91 -4.83 -7.62
CA ARG A 165 6.97 -5.15 -9.06
C ARG A 165 7.03 -3.89 -9.92
N LEU A 166 6.20 -2.91 -9.62
CA LEU A 166 6.16 -1.63 -10.33
C LEU A 166 7.48 -0.86 -10.19
N SER A 167 8.13 -0.91 -9.01
CA SER A 167 9.44 -0.28 -8.78
C SER A 167 10.57 -0.83 -9.66
N LEU A 168 10.39 -2.02 -10.23
CA LEU A 168 11.34 -2.62 -11.17
C LEU A 168 11.08 -2.17 -12.61
N LEU A 169 9.84 -1.79 -12.93
CA LEU A 169 9.45 -1.26 -14.24
C LEU A 169 9.80 0.23 -14.35
N ASP A 170 9.58 1.00 -13.28
CA ASP A 170 9.75 2.47 -13.28
C ASP A 170 11.22 2.92 -13.40
N GLN A 171 12.19 2.00 -13.27
CA GLN A 171 13.62 2.29 -13.48
C GLN A 171 13.95 2.64 -14.94
N THR A 172 13.05 2.40 -15.89
CA THR A 172 13.30 2.58 -17.33
C THR A 172 12.63 3.81 -17.94
N GLN A 173 11.73 4.51 -17.25
CA GLN A 173 10.96 5.64 -17.80
C GLN A 173 10.82 6.78 -16.79
N VAL A 174 11.72 7.75 -16.86
CA VAL A 174 11.51 9.09 -16.29
C VAL A 174 10.69 9.86 -17.31
N GLU A 175 9.37 9.70 -17.30
CA GLU A 175 8.48 10.60 -18.04
C GLU A 175 8.26 11.84 -17.17
N GLU A 176 8.62 13.01 -17.71
CA GLU A 176 8.21 14.32 -17.19
C GLU A 176 6.69 14.43 -17.38
N GLU A 177 5.91 14.06 -16.37
CA GLU A 177 4.47 14.33 -16.32
C GLU A 177 4.15 15.31 -15.18
N ASP A 178 3.18 16.20 -15.45
CA ASP A 178 2.90 17.51 -14.84
C ASP A 178 3.11 17.65 -13.31
N GLU A 179 3.83 18.69 -12.88
CA GLU A 179 4.27 18.98 -11.51
C GLU A 179 3.17 19.17 -10.43
N ASP A 180 1.89 19.04 -10.74
CA ASP A 180 0.78 19.55 -9.90
C ASP A 180 0.04 18.50 -9.05
N ASP A 181 0.39 17.20 -9.12
CA ASP A 181 -0.19 16.18 -8.24
C ASP A 181 0.81 15.72 -7.16
N SER A 182 0.49 15.93 -5.88
CA SER A 182 1.27 15.40 -4.72
C SER A 182 1.42 13.86 -4.69
N GLU A 183 0.84 13.16 -5.68
CA GLU A 183 0.95 11.72 -5.94
C GLU A 183 2.26 11.34 -6.68
N TYR A 184 2.95 12.28 -7.34
CA TYR A 184 4.19 12.02 -8.10
C TYR A 184 5.36 11.52 -7.25
N ASP A 185 5.55 12.08 -6.05
CA ASP A 185 6.61 11.61 -5.15
C ASP A 185 6.37 10.15 -4.70
N GLN A 186 5.12 9.67 -4.67
CA GLN A 186 4.80 8.31 -4.20
C GLN A 186 5.15 7.21 -5.21
N ASN A 187 5.36 7.54 -6.49
CA ASN A 187 5.50 6.53 -7.54
C ASN A 187 6.92 6.40 -8.11
N ASN A 188 7.90 7.17 -7.64
CA ASN A 188 9.30 6.90 -8.02
C ASN A 188 9.75 5.52 -7.46
N ALA A 189 10.76 4.91 -8.09
CA ALA A 189 11.22 3.57 -7.74
C ALA A 189 11.56 3.38 -6.24
N VAL A 190 12.16 4.38 -5.58
CA VAL A 190 12.49 4.30 -4.15
C VAL A 190 11.22 4.38 -3.29
N GLY A 191 10.29 5.26 -3.64
CA GLY A 191 9.00 5.42 -3.00
C GLY A 191 8.16 4.15 -3.08
N LEU A 192 8.10 3.51 -4.26
CA LEU A 192 7.42 2.24 -4.47
C LEU A 192 8.05 1.09 -3.67
N LYS A 193 9.38 1.02 -3.57
CA LYS A 193 10.04 0.03 -2.69
C LYS A 193 9.74 0.29 -1.22
N CYS A 194 9.73 1.55 -0.79
CA CYS A 194 9.37 1.93 0.58
C CYS A 194 7.92 1.58 0.91
N GLU A 195 6.99 1.83 -0.02
CA GLU A 195 5.60 1.43 0.10
C GLU A 195 5.51 -0.11 0.19
N ALA A 196 6.17 -0.82 -0.71
CA ALA A 196 6.16 -2.27 -0.76
C ALA A 196 6.54 -2.91 0.58
N VAL A 197 7.69 -2.55 1.15
CA VAL A 197 8.13 -3.12 2.44
C VAL A 197 7.25 -2.68 3.61
N THR A 198 6.61 -1.51 3.52
CA THR A 198 5.64 -1.05 4.53
C THR A 198 4.39 -1.92 4.51
N HIS A 199 3.81 -2.17 3.33
CA HIS A 199 2.62 -3.01 3.23
C HIS A 199 2.94 -4.48 3.50
N LEU A 200 4.08 -5.02 3.05
CA LEU A 200 4.48 -6.39 3.39
C LEU A 200 4.72 -6.58 4.89
N ALA A 201 5.19 -5.54 5.59
CA ALA A 201 5.33 -5.57 7.04
C ALA A 201 3.94 -5.63 7.73
N LEU A 202 2.99 -4.80 7.26
CA LEU A 202 1.61 -4.82 7.73
C LEU A 202 0.86 -6.12 7.36
N ALA A 203 1.29 -6.81 6.30
CA ALA A 203 0.78 -8.12 5.90
C ALA A 203 1.41 -9.30 6.66
N GLU A 204 2.28 -9.04 7.65
CA GLU A 204 3.03 -10.07 8.38
C GLU A 204 3.88 -10.98 7.46
N LYS A 205 4.57 -10.40 6.47
CA LYS A 205 5.43 -11.13 5.51
C LYS A 205 6.94 -10.84 5.69
N PRO A 206 7.53 -11.05 6.89
CA PRO A 206 8.93 -10.70 7.15
C PRO A 206 9.91 -11.47 6.25
N LEU A 207 9.63 -12.74 5.95
CA LEU A 207 10.49 -13.54 5.06
C LEU A 207 10.45 -13.07 3.61
N SER A 208 9.27 -12.67 3.12
CA SER A 208 9.15 -12.09 1.77
C SER A 208 9.94 -10.79 1.66
N ILE A 209 9.88 -9.92 2.68
CA ILE A 209 10.71 -8.71 2.73
C ILE A 209 12.19 -9.09 2.69
N GLY A 210 12.63 -10.02 3.55
CA GLY A 210 14.01 -10.49 3.58
C GLY A 210 14.52 -10.99 2.22
N ALA A 211 13.72 -11.81 1.53
CA ALA A 211 14.05 -12.30 0.19
C ALA A 211 14.18 -11.16 -0.83
N LEU A 212 13.24 -10.20 -0.85
CA LEU A 212 13.31 -9.04 -1.75
C LEU A 212 14.56 -8.18 -1.52
N LEU A 213 14.91 -7.95 -0.24
CA LEU A 213 16.11 -7.19 0.13
C LEU A 213 17.38 -7.90 -0.32
N GLN A 214 17.44 -9.22 -0.22
CA GLN A 214 18.63 -10.00 -0.56
C GLN A 214 18.80 -10.21 -2.07
N GLU A 215 17.71 -10.56 -2.76
CA GLU A 215 17.76 -11.00 -4.16
C GLU A 215 17.70 -9.82 -5.14
N GLN A 216 17.12 -8.69 -4.74
CA GLN A 216 16.74 -7.62 -5.67
C GLN A 216 17.25 -6.23 -5.28
N CYS A 217 17.96 -6.09 -4.15
CA CYS A 217 18.70 -4.87 -3.83
C CYS A 217 20.20 -5.07 -4.04
N PRO A 218 20.91 -4.05 -4.56
CA PRO A 218 22.36 -4.13 -4.68
C PRO A 218 23.03 -4.17 -3.31
N ASP A 219 24.26 -4.68 -3.28
CA ASP A 219 25.13 -4.54 -2.12
C ASP A 219 25.52 -3.06 -1.90
N PRO A 220 25.80 -2.66 -0.65
CA PRO A 220 26.18 -1.30 -0.30
C PRO A 220 27.55 -1.02 -0.89
N THR A 221 27.68 0.15 -1.48
CA THR A 221 28.95 0.66 -1.98
C THR A 221 29.89 1.02 -0.82
N ASP A 222 31.19 1.14 -1.09
CA ASP A 222 32.14 1.58 -0.06
C ASP A 222 31.86 3.01 0.44
N GLU A 223 31.29 3.87 -0.41
CA GLU A 223 30.86 5.23 -0.03
C GLU A 223 29.69 5.18 0.96
N GLU A 224 28.66 4.37 0.69
CA GLU A 224 27.52 4.17 1.60
C GLU A 224 27.92 3.48 2.92
N LEU A 225 29.02 2.72 2.93
CA LEU A 225 29.54 2.09 4.14
C LEU A 225 30.46 3.00 4.95
N ALA A 226 30.93 4.10 4.38
CA ALA A 226 31.95 4.95 5.00
C ALA A 226 31.41 5.64 6.26
N ALA A 227 32.21 5.64 7.33
CA ALA A 227 31.85 6.33 8.56
C ALA A 227 31.67 7.84 8.32
N GLY A 228 30.48 8.37 8.62
CA GLY A 228 30.16 9.79 8.41
C GLY A 228 29.88 10.16 6.95
N HIS A 229 29.47 9.19 6.12
CA HIS A 229 29.06 9.45 4.74
C HIS A 229 28.00 10.55 4.65
N SER A 230 28.09 11.37 3.60
CA SER A 230 27.09 12.40 3.29
C SER A 230 26.06 11.95 2.25
N CYS A 231 26.29 10.81 1.61
CA CYS A 231 25.35 10.21 0.67
C CYS A 231 24.15 9.57 1.42
N PRO A 232 23.03 9.32 0.73
CA PRO A 232 21.95 8.51 1.29
C PRO A 232 22.46 7.12 1.69
N PRO A 233 21.94 6.50 2.76
CA PRO A 233 22.33 5.15 3.11
C PRO A 233 21.87 4.14 2.05
N ALA A 234 22.54 2.99 1.99
CA ALA A 234 22.23 1.94 1.03
C ALA A 234 20.75 1.56 1.04
N ILE A 235 20.15 1.46 -0.15
CA ILE A 235 18.70 1.22 -0.29
C ILE A 235 18.23 -0.03 0.47
N ARG A 236 19.04 -1.09 0.47
CA ARG A 236 18.74 -2.33 1.19
C ARG A 236 18.57 -2.10 2.70
N ASP A 237 19.46 -1.30 3.28
CA ASP A 237 19.54 -1.04 4.71
C ASP A 237 18.44 -0.06 5.16
N THR A 238 18.12 0.91 4.32
CA THR A 238 17.01 1.84 4.56
C THR A 238 15.66 1.13 4.50
N LEU A 239 15.45 0.22 3.54
CA LEU A 239 14.24 -0.58 3.42
C LEU A 239 14.08 -1.56 4.59
N LEU A 240 15.16 -2.22 5.03
CA LEU A 240 15.16 -3.04 6.25
C LEU A 240 14.70 -2.21 7.46
N THR A 241 15.33 -1.05 7.65
CA THR A 241 15.06 -0.16 8.80
C THR A 241 13.62 0.31 8.79
N ARG A 242 13.09 0.68 7.61
CA ARG A 242 11.69 1.04 7.43
C ARG A 242 10.75 -0.09 7.81
N ALA A 243 10.98 -1.30 7.30
CA ALA A 243 10.15 -2.46 7.63
C ALA A 243 10.16 -2.79 9.13
N ILE A 244 11.34 -2.74 9.78
CA ILE A 244 11.46 -2.95 11.22
C ILE A 244 10.71 -1.86 12.01
N LEU A 245 10.84 -0.59 11.62
CA LEU A 245 10.12 0.50 12.26
C LEU A 245 8.59 0.32 12.15
N VAL A 246 8.09 -0.12 11.00
CA VAL A 246 6.67 -0.46 10.81
C VAL A 246 6.26 -1.56 11.78
N LEU A 247 6.92 -2.73 11.72
CA LEU A 247 6.62 -3.90 12.56
C LEU A 247 6.62 -3.56 14.04
N VAL A 248 7.66 -2.87 14.52
CA VAL A 248 7.76 -2.47 15.92
C VAL A 248 6.66 -1.47 16.29
N SER A 249 6.33 -0.52 15.41
CA SER A 249 5.29 0.49 15.67
C SER A 249 3.86 -0.08 15.79
N VAL A 250 3.60 -1.21 15.13
CA VAL A 250 2.36 -2.00 15.25
C VAL A 250 2.47 -3.15 16.24
N GLU A 251 3.47 -3.10 17.12
CA GLU A 251 3.61 -4.03 18.26
C GLU A 251 3.97 -5.46 17.86
N ASN A 252 4.46 -5.66 16.63
CA ASN A 252 4.86 -6.95 16.08
C ASN A 252 6.38 -7.19 16.20
N LEU A 253 6.85 -7.38 17.44
CA LEU A 253 8.26 -7.73 17.69
C LEU A 253 8.65 -9.11 17.16
N ARG A 254 7.69 -10.05 17.05
CA ARG A 254 7.95 -11.40 16.52
C ARG A 254 8.52 -11.31 15.11
N ASP A 255 7.81 -10.63 14.22
CA ASP A 255 8.18 -10.56 12.82
C ASP A 255 9.35 -9.61 12.59
N ALA A 256 9.51 -8.58 13.44
CA ALA A 256 10.72 -7.74 13.43
C ALA A 256 11.98 -8.57 13.73
N ASN A 257 11.92 -9.51 14.67
CA ASN A 257 13.01 -10.43 14.96
C ASN A 257 13.26 -11.40 13.79
N ILE A 258 12.21 -11.98 13.22
CA ILE A 258 12.34 -12.90 12.07
C ILE A 258 13.02 -12.20 10.88
N LEU A 259 12.57 -10.99 10.52
CA LEU A 259 13.14 -10.21 9.43
C LEU A 259 14.61 -9.86 9.71
N PHE A 260 14.92 -9.38 10.92
CA PHE A 260 16.29 -9.01 11.27
C PHE A 260 17.23 -10.22 11.29
N SER A 261 16.80 -11.36 11.84
CA SER A 261 17.57 -12.60 11.80
C SER A 261 17.84 -13.07 10.37
N TYR A 262 16.81 -13.09 9.52
CA TYR A 262 16.96 -13.45 8.11
C TYR A 262 17.99 -12.55 7.41
N TYR A 263 17.89 -11.24 7.62
CA TYR A 263 18.83 -10.28 7.06
C TYR A 263 20.27 -10.56 7.51
N ILE A 264 20.50 -10.79 8.81
CA ILE A 264 21.85 -11.07 9.35
C ILE A 264 22.41 -12.41 8.84
N GLU A 265 21.58 -13.44 8.70
CA GLU A 265 22.01 -14.75 8.17
C GLU A 265 22.48 -14.67 6.72
N HIS A 266 21.94 -13.73 5.93
CA HIS A 266 22.29 -13.54 4.53
C HIS A 266 23.20 -12.33 4.29
N HIS A 267 23.60 -11.64 5.35
CA HIS A 267 24.46 -10.47 5.27
C HIS A 267 25.93 -10.88 5.02
N ALA A 268 26.64 -10.13 4.17
CA ALA A 268 28.03 -10.44 3.80
C ALA A 268 29.02 -10.42 4.99
N ARG A 269 28.69 -9.66 6.04
CA ARG A 269 29.43 -9.61 7.32
C ARG A 269 28.61 -10.28 8.41
N SER A 270 29.25 -11.15 9.19
CA SER A 270 28.66 -11.76 10.38
C SER A 270 28.30 -10.72 11.45
N GLN A 271 27.40 -11.10 12.37
CA GLN A 271 27.00 -10.23 13.48
C GLN A 271 28.19 -9.75 14.33
N ASN A 272 29.22 -10.59 14.51
CA ASN A 272 30.41 -10.23 15.27
C ASN A 272 31.27 -9.21 14.53
N GLU A 273 31.40 -9.33 13.21
CA GLU A 273 32.10 -8.36 12.37
C GLU A 273 31.38 -7.01 12.34
N LEU A 274 30.06 -7.01 12.27
CA LEU A 274 29.26 -5.77 12.33
C LEU A 274 29.43 -5.06 13.68
N LYS A 275 29.39 -5.80 14.78
CA LYS A 275 29.63 -5.25 16.13
C LYS A 275 31.05 -4.70 16.27
N ALA A 276 32.05 -5.45 15.80
CA ALA A 276 33.44 -5.03 15.83
C ALA A 276 33.66 -3.76 15.00
N SER A 277 33.06 -3.71 13.80
CA SER A 277 33.12 -2.57 12.89
C SER A 277 32.54 -1.31 13.53
N TYR A 278 31.35 -1.40 14.13
CA TYR A 278 30.73 -0.26 14.82
C TYR A 278 31.53 0.26 16.02
N MET A 279 32.32 -0.59 16.69
CA MET A 279 33.17 -0.19 17.81
C MET A 279 34.56 0.31 17.36
N SER A 280 34.94 0.06 16.10
CA SER A 280 36.24 0.39 15.57
C SER A 280 36.29 1.82 15.06
N LYS A 281 37.39 2.53 15.36
CA LYS A 281 37.67 3.85 14.76
C LYS A 281 38.58 3.76 13.53
N THR A 282 39.07 2.55 13.21
CA THR A 282 40.17 2.35 12.26
C THR A 282 39.74 1.64 10.98
N ASP A 283 38.57 1.01 10.94
CA ASP A 283 38.06 0.36 9.73
C ASP A 283 37.34 1.34 8.79
N GLY A 284 37.03 2.55 9.27
CA GLY A 284 36.39 3.61 8.50
C GLY A 284 34.98 3.25 8.01
N LYS A 285 34.37 2.19 8.55
CA LYS A 285 33.05 1.70 8.13
C LYS A 285 32.07 1.72 9.29
N ALA A 286 30.82 2.11 9.05
CA ALA A 286 29.81 2.18 10.10
C ALA A 286 28.55 1.39 9.69
N PRO A 287 28.26 0.22 10.28
CA PRO A 287 27.07 -0.58 9.96
C PRO A 287 25.82 -0.02 10.65
N ASN A 288 25.52 1.26 10.39
CA ASN A 288 24.60 2.05 11.19
C ASN A 288 23.21 1.44 11.31
N HIS A 289 22.61 1.07 10.19
CA HIS A 289 21.26 0.50 10.15
C HIS A 289 21.16 -0.87 10.82
N ALA A 290 22.12 -1.78 10.59
CA ALA A 290 22.14 -3.09 11.24
C ALA A 290 22.23 -2.96 12.76
N ILE A 291 23.07 -2.04 13.26
CA ILE A 291 23.21 -1.78 14.69
C ILE A 291 21.97 -1.10 15.26
N PHE A 292 21.44 -0.08 14.58
CA PHE A 292 20.21 0.60 14.98
C PHE A 292 19.05 -0.38 15.15
N ASN A 293 18.82 -1.23 14.15
CA ASN A 293 17.74 -2.21 14.14
C ASN A 293 17.90 -3.26 15.27
N SER A 294 19.11 -3.81 15.42
CA SER A 294 19.45 -4.75 16.51
C SER A 294 19.17 -4.14 17.89
N MET A 295 19.64 -2.92 18.12
CA MET A 295 19.46 -2.21 19.39
C MET A 295 18.00 -1.85 19.63
N LEU A 296 17.28 -1.36 18.61
CA LEU A 296 15.86 -1.00 18.73
C LEU A 296 15.02 -2.20 19.17
N ILE A 297 15.18 -3.34 18.49
CA ILE A 297 14.47 -4.58 18.82
C ILE A 297 14.81 -5.01 20.26
N ALA A 298 16.09 -5.03 20.62
CA ALA A 298 16.54 -5.43 21.95
C ALA A 298 16.01 -4.50 23.05
N ILE A 299 15.96 -3.19 22.82
CA ILE A 299 15.44 -2.20 23.77
C ILE A 299 13.92 -2.36 23.95
N CYS A 300 13.18 -2.59 22.87
CA CYS A 300 11.72 -2.78 22.91
C CYS A 300 11.29 -4.11 23.56
N GLN A 301 12.17 -5.11 23.62
CA GLN A 301 11.96 -6.34 24.38
C GLN A 301 12.14 -6.18 25.90
N LYS A 302 12.62 -5.02 26.35
CA LYS A 302 12.80 -4.71 27.79
C LYS A 302 11.60 -3.93 28.33
N ASP A 303 11.68 -3.58 29.60
CA ASP A 303 10.64 -2.79 30.27
C ASP A 303 10.75 -1.29 29.97
N VAL A 304 9.75 -0.53 30.40
CA VAL A 304 9.63 0.93 30.23
C VAL A 304 10.87 1.69 30.77
N LYS A 305 11.68 1.11 31.67
CA LYS A 305 12.85 1.79 32.25
C LYS A 305 13.99 1.95 31.26
N THR A 306 13.96 1.28 30.11
CA THR A 306 14.93 1.46 29.02
C THR A 306 14.63 2.67 28.12
N ALA A 307 13.61 3.48 28.44
CA ALA A 307 13.31 4.73 27.73
C ALA A 307 14.54 5.65 27.51
N PRO A 308 15.49 5.82 28.46
CA PRO A 308 16.70 6.59 28.21
C PRO A 308 17.59 6.01 27.10
N LEU A 309 17.64 4.67 26.97
CA LEU A 309 18.38 4.00 25.89
C LEU A 309 17.71 4.22 24.54
N PHE A 310 16.37 4.17 24.48
CA PHE A 310 15.62 4.50 23.28
C PHE A 310 15.88 5.94 22.82
N ASN A 311 15.81 6.92 23.74
CA ASN A 311 16.11 8.32 23.42
C ASN A 311 17.57 8.55 23.03
N TRP A 312 18.51 7.79 23.61
CA TRP A 312 19.90 7.81 23.17
C TRP A 312 20.03 7.26 21.75
N LEU A 313 19.39 6.12 21.45
CA LEU A 313 19.43 5.50 20.14
C LEU A 313 18.92 6.46 19.05
N LEU A 314 17.75 7.06 19.23
CA LEU A 314 17.20 7.99 18.24
C LEU A 314 18.13 9.18 17.99
N ARG A 315 18.72 9.75 19.05
CA ARG A 315 19.68 10.87 18.94
C ARG A 315 20.96 10.46 18.22
N SER A 316 21.51 9.29 18.52
CA SER A 316 22.75 8.79 17.91
C SER A 316 22.62 8.52 16.42
N PHE A 317 21.42 8.14 15.95
CA PHE A 317 21.16 7.78 14.55
C PHE A 317 20.29 8.82 13.81
N THR A 318 20.16 10.04 14.34
CA THR A 318 19.29 11.07 13.75
C THR A 318 19.73 11.45 12.33
N SER A 319 21.04 11.58 12.08
CA SER A 319 21.56 11.92 10.74
C SER A 319 21.22 10.85 9.70
N GLU A 320 21.40 9.58 10.06
CA GLU A 320 21.09 8.43 9.20
C GLU A 320 19.61 8.40 8.83
N MET A 321 18.73 8.54 9.82
CA MET A 321 17.28 8.56 9.58
C MET A 321 16.82 9.78 8.80
N ALA A 322 17.49 10.93 8.93
CA ALA A 322 17.16 12.15 8.21
C ALA A 322 17.46 12.04 6.70
N ASN A 323 18.44 11.23 6.32
CA ASN A 323 18.82 10.98 4.92
C ASN A 323 18.00 9.86 4.25
N MET A 324 17.10 9.20 4.98
CA MET A 324 16.19 8.22 4.41
C MET A 324 15.02 8.89 3.68
N TYR A 325 14.49 8.22 2.67
CA TYR A 325 13.29 8.66 1.95
C TYR A 325 12.12 8.89 2.93
N LYS A 326 11.42 10.03 2.83
CA LYS A 326 10.31 10.46 3.71
C LYS A 326 10.65 10.34 5.22
N PRO A 327 11.58 11.16 5.73
CA PRO A 327 12.07 11.06 7.11
C PRO A 327 10.98 11.38 8.15
N ASP A 328 10.00 12.23 7.82
CA ASP A 328 8.90 12.56 8.74
C ASP A 328 8.00 11.35 9.03
N LEU A 329 7.88 10.42 8.08
CA LEU A 329 7.16 9.16 8.30
C LEU A 329 7.89 8.28 9.33
N LEU A 330 9.23 8.30 9.32
CA LEU A 330 10.04 7.59 10.30
C LEU A 330 9.93 8.21 11.70
N LYS A 331 9.80 9.54 11.77
CA LYS A 331 9.48 10.23 13.03
C LYS A 331 8.12 9.79 13.58
N ALA A 332 7.12 9.58 12.73
CA ALA A 332 5.83 9.07 13.15
C ALA A 332 5.94 7.66 13.76
N TYR A 333 6.67 6.75 13.11
CA TYR A 333 6.93 5.40 13.64
C TYR A 333 7.65 5.44 14.98
N THR A 334 8.78 6.14 15.06
CA THR A 334 9.59 6.21 16.28
C THR A 334 8.82 6.88 17.43
N THR A 335 7.97 7.87 17.14
CA THR A 335 7.09 8.46 18.15
C THR A 335 6.04 7.46 18.65
N ARG A 336 5.43 6.67 17.76
CA ARG A 336 4.51 5.60 18.15
C ARG A 336 5.22 4.55 19.02
N ILE A 337 6.42 4.13 18.64
CA ILE A 337 7.25 3.19 19.43
C ILE A 337 7.53 3.76 20.82
N GLY A 338 7.94 5.03 20.90
CA GLY A 338 8.13 5.76 22.15
C GLY A 338 6.91 5.70 23.08
N ARG A 339 5.72 5.93 22.51
CA ARG A 339 4.45 5.91 23.24
C ARG A 339 4.09 4.51 23.74
N VAL A 340 4.20 3.50 22.88
CA VAL A 340 3.74 2.13 23.19
C VAL A 340 4.67 1.43 24.17
N TYR A 341 5.97 1.40 23.90
CA TYR A 341 6.92 0.60 24.69
C TYR A 341 7.44 1.33 25.92
N PHE A 342 7.45 2.66 25.90
CA PHE A 342 8.16 3.48 26.90
C PHE A 342 7.28 4.54 27.56
N ALA A 343 5.98 4.59 27.25
CA ALA A 343 5.03 5.59 27.74
C ALA A 343 5.48 7.05 27.54
N ILE A 344 6.33 7.30 26.54
CA ILE A 344 6.80 8.64 26.19
C ILE A 344 5.63 9.39 25.55
N GLN A 345 5.25 10.51 26.16
CA GLN A 345 4.18 11.33 25.62
C GLN A 345 4.67 12.07 24.37
N PRO A 346 3.98 11.94 23.24
CA PRO A 346 4.30 12.70 22.05
C PRO A 346 4.08 14.20 22.27
N PRO A 347 4.83 15.07 21.57
CA PRO A 347 4.57 16.50 21.55
C PRO A 347 3.10 16.83 21.19
N PRO A 348 2.52 17.91 21.75
CA PRO A 348 1.17 18.35 21.40
C PRO A 348 1.00 18.53 19.89
N GLY A 349 -0.13 18.05 19.35
CA GLY A 349 -0.44 18.11 17.91
C GLY A 349 0.14 16.95 17.07
N MET A 350 1.18 16.27 17.56
CA MET A 350 1.80 15.15 16.83
C MET A 350 0.93 13.89 16.83
N LEU A 351 0.04 13.72 17.81
CA LEU A 351 -0.87 12.57 17.91
C LEU A 351 -1.79 12.44 16.70
N ASN A 352 -2.47 13.54 16.34
CA ASN A 352 -3.37 13.56 15.19
C ASN A 352 -2.59 13.33 13.89
N THR A 353 -1.37 13.87 13.79
CA THR A 353 -0.49 13.64 12.65
C THR A 353 -0.08 12.17 12.55
N ILE A 354 0.26 11.50 13.66
CA ILE A 354 0.61 10.08 13.68
C ILE A 354 -0.57 9.21 13.28
N GLU A 355 -1.75 9.48 13.84
CA GLU A 355 -2.96 8.71 13.50
C GLU A 355 -3.36 8.90 12.04
N ASN A 356 -3.23 10.12 11.50
CA ASN A 356 -3.47 10.38 10.09
C ASN A 356 -2.40 9.73 9.19
N MET A 357 -1.12 9.79 9.56
CA MET A 357 -0.04 9.16 8.79
C MET A 357 -0.11 7.64 8.82
N MET A 358 -0.51 7.05 9.95
CA MET A 358 -0.75 5.61 10.06
C MET A 358 -2.05 5.19 9.37
N GLY A 359 -3.09 6.02 9.41
CA GLY A 359 -4.31 5.83 8.60
C GLY A 359 -4.01 5.87 7.10
N MET A 360 -3.09 6.74 6.66
CA MET A 360 -2.63 6.75 5.27
C MET A 360 -1.84 5.49 4.86
N MET A 361 -1.29 4.72 5.81
CA MET A 361 -0.71 3.39 5.52
C MET A 361 -1.77 2.32 5.31
N GLY A 362 -2.97 2.53 5.87
CA GLY A 362 -4.08 1.58 5.78
C GLY A 362 -4.95 1.71 4.54
N GLY A 363 -4.55 2.53 3.55
CA GLY A 363 -5.29 2.67 2.31
C GLY A 363 -5.36 4.09 1.80
N GLY A 364 -4.24 4.55 1.24
CA GLY A 364 -4.23 5.63 0.25
C GLY A 364 -4.12 7.04 0.82
N GLY A 365 -3.11 7.76 0.32
CA GLY A 365 -3.03 9.20 0.43
C GLY A 365 -4.28 9.89 -0.13
N MET A 366 -4.50 11.13 0.31
CA MET A 366 -5.54 12.03 -0.18
C MET A 366 -5.56 12.04 -1.72
N GLY A 367 -6.53 11.36 -2.32
CA GLY A 367 -6.64 11.25 -3.77
C GLY A 367 -8.09 11.21 -4.22
N GLY A 368 -8.62 12.40 -4.51
CA GLY A 368 -9.55 12.68 -5.61
C GLY A 368 -10.84 11.87 -5.73
N GLY A 369 -11.96 12.48 -5.32
CA GLY A 369 -13.27 12.11 -5.84
C GLY A 369 -14.44 12.49 -4.95
N GLY A 370 -14.95 13.72 -5.10
CA GLY A 370 -16.36 14.02 -4.78
C GLY A 370 -16.58 15.21 -3.85
N GLY A 371 -16.95 16.35 -4.45
CA GLY A 371 -17.99 17.25 -3.95
C GLY A 371 -17.77 17.94 -2.61
N MET A 372 -17.78 19.28 -2.63
CA MET A 372 -18.32 20.08 -1.52
C MET A 372 -19.73 19.57 -1.19
N GLY A 373 -19.83 18.64 -0.24
CA GLY A 373 -21.08 17.98 0.09
C GLY A 373 -21.02 17.42 1.50
N GLY A 374 -20.88 18.31 2.48
CA GLY A 374 -20.84 17.89 3.88
C GLY A 374 -20.45 18.95 4.90
N MET A 375 -20.71 20.24 4.65
CA MET A 375 -20.77 21.17 5.79
C MET A 375 -22.06 20.87 6.54
N ASN A 376 -21.91 20.39 7.78
CA ASN A 376 -23.00 20.24 8.72
C ASN A 376 -23.77 21.57 8.82
N PRO A 377 -25.09 21.61 8.56
CA PRO A 377 -25.90 22.84 8.66
C PRO A 377 -25.75 23.55 10.01
N ALA A 378 -25.50 22.80 11.09
CA ALA A 378 -25.28 23.35 12.42
C ALA A 378 -23.96 24.16 12.52
N MET A 379 -22.93 23.77 11.77
CA MET A 379 -21.64 24.46 11.75
C MET A 379 -21.69 25.74 10.91
N MET A 380 -22.46 25.74 9.82
CA MET A 380 -22.70 26.94 9.02
C MET A 380 -23.54 27.98 9.79
N GLN A 381 -24.49 27.50 10.61
CA GLN A 381 -25.32 28.37 11.46
C GLN A 381 -24.52 28.99 12.62
N SER A 382 -23.59 28.24 13.24
CA SER A 382 -22.70 28.81 14.27
C SER A 382 -21.71 29.82 13.69
N MET A 383 -21.26 29.63 12.45
CA MET A 383 -20.32 30.53 11.80
C MET A 383 -20.99 31.84 11.37
N MET A 384 -22.26 31.81 10.94
CA MET A 384 -23.04 33.02 10.70
C MET A 384 -23.36 33.80 11.99
N GLN A 385 -23.64 33.10 13.09
CA GLN A 385 -23.88 33.77 14.37
C GLN A 385 -22.63 34.48 14.92
N GLN A 386 -21.44 33.96 14.62
CA GLN A 386 -20.20 34.56 15.10
C GLN A 386 -19.70 35.74 14.24
N MET A 387 -20.11 35.81 12.96
CA MET A 387 -19.78 36.94 12.08
C MET A 387 -20.82 38.08 12.10
N GLY A 388 -22.03 37.84 12.64
CA GLY A 388 -23.09 38.85 12.72
C GLY A 388 -23.10 39.72 13.99
N GLY A 389 -22.13 39.54 14.89
CA GLY A 389 -22.16 40.11 16.26
C GLY A 389 -21.14 41.21 16.53
N GLY A 390 -20.75 42.01 15.53
CA GLY A 390 -19.83 43.13 15.67
C GLY A 390 -20.39 44.42 15.08
N MET A 391 -21.28 45.09 15.81
CA MET A 391 -21.46 46.54 15.78
C MET A 391 -21.08 47.11 17.14
#